data_AF-A0A7C7ZMU4-F1
#
_entry.id   AF-A0A7C7ZMU4-F1
#
_cell.length_a   1.000
_cell.length_b   1.000
_cell.length_c   1.000
_cell.angle_alpha   90.00
_cell.angle_beta   90.00
_cell.angle_gamma   90.00
#
_symmetry.space_group_name_H-M   'P 1'
#
loop_
_entity.id
_entity.type
_entity.pdbx_description
1 polymer ?
#
loop_
_entity_poly.entity_id
_entity_poly.type
_entity_poly.pdbx_seq_one_letter_code
_entity_poly.pdbx_strand_id
1 'polypeptide(L)'
;MSLFEKRTLISDLCEVLDIYMPKEQVEKIYQAYIMAATAHDGQYRHSGEAYVFHPISVAMILAELQLDYYCIAAALLHDCIEDTLLTKEEISLDFGDEVAHIVEGVSKLTGLEFHSNVDKQAQNFRKLFLAMSTDMRVMVIKLADRLHNMRTLKSMRRDKQLRIAKETADIHAPIARRLGLNSIRVELDNLCFEIIHPYRYNVLTHQIKKQCGNRKKVINHIQDEIYNRLKQEGLIKVEINGRRKQPCSIYKKMKLKHLKFSQVLDMYAFRVVVNDVAQCYQALGIVHNLYKPLPGKFKDYVALPKSNGYQSLHTVLFGPNKIFIEVQIRSEEMHFISEYGIAAHWHYKSDSNKSSSLAGVNNWLGSLLDIQQNSGTSIEFLEETKTDLFPSEVFVFTPQGDIIQLPYKSTVLDFAYMVHTNIGNRMVRAKVDQIAAPISSELKSGQTIEIITNKKA
;
A
#
# COMPACT_ATOMS: atom_id res chain seq x y z
N MET A 1 24.39 -17.56 0.17
CA MET A 1 24.82 -16.29 0.76
C MET A 1 23.58 -15.45 1.02
N SER A 2 23.42 -15.02 2.27
CA SER A 2 22.25 -14.30 2.76
C SER A 2 22.31 -12.86 2.24
N LEU A 3 21.25 -12.38 1.56
CA LEU A 3 21.09 -10.99 1.11
C LEU A 3 21.01 -9.96 2.26
N PHE A 4 21.25 -10.37 3.51
CA PHE A 4 21.28 -9.52 4.71
C PHE A 4 22.69 -8.99 5.07
N GLU A 5 23.72 -9.25 4.27
CA GLU A 5 25.11 -8.85 4.60
C GLU A 5 25.65 -7.66 3.79
N LYS A 6 24.93 -7.14 2.79
CA LYS A 6 25.40 -5.95 2.08
C LYS A 6 24.95 -4.71 2.86
N ARG A 7 25.87 -4.15 3.66
CA ARG A 7 25.67 -2.86 4.31
C ARG A 7 25.47 -1.79 3.24
N THR A 8 24.36 -1.07 3.30
CA THR A 8 24.11 0.07 2.41
C THR A 8 25.05 1.19 2.80
N LEU A 9 25.94 1.56 1.88
CA LEU A 9 26.84 2.70 2.05
C LEU A 9 26.17 3.97 1.52
N ILE A 10 26.66 5.12 1.97
CA ILE A 10 26.20 6.41 1.44
C ILE A 10 26.50 6.53 -0.06
N SER A 11 27.58 5.93 -0.55
CA SER A 11 27.91 5.88 -1.98
C SER A 11 26.83 5.15 -2.79
N ASP A 12 26.32 4.02 -2.27
CA ASP A 12 25.24 3.28 -2.92
C ASP A 12 23.97 4.14 -3.00
N LEU A 13 23.68 4.92 -1.95
CA LEU A 13 22.55 5.85 -1.93
C LEU A 13 22.72 6.97 -2.97
N CYS A 14 23.89 7.61 -3.02
CA CYS A 14 24.18 8.66 -3.98
C CYS A 14 24.06 8.16 -5.44
N GLU A 15 24.55 6.95 -5.74
CA GLU A 15 24.42 6.34 -7.07
C GLU A 15 22.94 6.19 -7.50
N VAL A 16 22.05 5.82 -6.58
CA VAL A 16 20.62 5.70 -6.85
C VAL A 16 19.98 7.08 -7.05
N LEU A 17 20.35 8.06 -6.22
CA LEU A 17 19.80 9.41 -6.29
C LEU A 17 20.21 10.14 -7.58
N ASP A 18 21.45 9.95 -8.04
CA ASP A 18 21.96 10.54 -9.28
C ASP A 18 21.15 10.13 -10.53
N ILE A 19 20.39 9.03 -10.46
CA ILE A 19 19.54 8.56 -11.57
C ILE A 19 18.35 9.50 -11.80
N TYR A 20 17.81 10.13 -10.75
CA TYR A 20 16.54 10.85 -10.83
C TYR A 20 16.55 12.25 -10.18
N MET A 21 17.66 12.65 -9.56
CA MET A 21 17.78 13.90 -8.81
C MET A 21 18.93 14.78 -9.33
N PRO A 22 18.80 16.13 -9.31
CA PRO A 22 19.90 17.03 -9.64
C PRO A 22 21.09 16.89 -8.68
N LYS A 23 22.32 17.01 -9.21
CA LYS A 23 23.57 16.87 -8.43
C LYS A 23 23.62 17.78 -7.19
N GLU A 24 23.15 19.02 -7.30
CA GLU A 24 23.11 19.97 -6.17
C GLU A 24 22.28 19.45 -4.98
N GLN A 25 21.18 18.74 -5.26
CA GLN A 25 20.35 18.13 -4.20
C GLN A 25 21.03 16.89 -3.62
N VAL A 26 21.72 16.10 -4.44
CA VAL A 26 22.50 14.93 -3.98
C VAL A 26 23.64 15.38 -3.06
N GLU A 27 24.32 16.49 -3.38
CA GLU A 27 25.36 17.08 -2.53
C GLU A 27 24.80 17.52 -1.17
N LYS A 28 23.62 18.16 -1.14
CA LYS A 28 22.95 18.51 0.13
C LYS A 28 22.53 17.28 0.93
N ILE A 29 22.07 16.22 0.28
CA ILE A 29 21.74 14.95 0.96
C ILE A 29 23.01 14.33 1.58
N TYR A 30 24.15 14.42 0.89
CA TYR A 30 25.42 14.00 1.44
C TYR A 30 25.84 14.83 2.68
N GLN A 31 25.57 16.14 2.67
CA GLN A 31 25.77 16.99 3.86
C GLN A 31 24.84 16.58 5.02
N ALA A 32 23.57 16.28 4.75
CA ALA A 32 22.65 15.76 5.77
C ALA A 32 23.14 14.44 6.38
N TYR A 33 23.72 13.55 5.55
CA TYR A 33 24.39 12.35 6.03
C TYR A 33 25.58 12.66 6.95
N ILE A 34 26.45 13.61 6.59
CA ILE A 34 27.59 13.99 7.45
C ILE A 34 27.10 14.51 8.80
N MET A 35 26.07 15.35 8.80
CA MET A 35 25.46 15.85 10.02
C MET A 35 24.93 14.71 10.89
N ALA A 36 24.12 13.81 10.32
CA ALA A 36 23.59 12.65 11.04
C ALA A 36 24.70 11.72 11.56
N ALA A 37 25.72 11.45 10.74
CA ALA A 37 26.84 10.60 11.11
C ALA A 37 27.66 11.18 12.27
N THR A 38 27.84 12.51 12.27
CA THR A 38 28.54 13.22 13.35
C THR A 38 27.71 13.23 14.63
N ALA A 39 26.41 13.46 14.52
CA ALA A 39 25.50 13.52 15.66
C ALA A 39 25.36 12.17 16.37
N HIS A 40 25.38 11.07 15.61
CA HIS A 40 25.31 9.71 16.13
C HIS A 40 26.69 9.05 16.31
N ASP A 41 27.79 9.83 16.31
CA ASP A 41 29.13 9.26 16.50
C ASP A 41 29.24 8.57 17.88
N GLY A 42 29.85 7.39 17.89
CA GLY A 42 29.92 6.53 19.07
C GLY A 42 28.61 5.84 19.48
N GLN A 43 27.50 6.03 18.75
CA GLN A 43 26.22 5.34 19.01
C GLN A 43 26.11 4.02 18.22
N TYR A 44 25.65 2.97 18.90
CA TYR A 44 25.49 1.64 18.31
C TYR A 44 24.07 1.08 18.54
N ARG A 45 23.54 0.35 17.54
CA ARG A 45 22.27 -0.37 17.67
C ARG A 45 22.43 -1.61 18.54
N HIS A 46 21.31 -2.19 18.99
CA HIS A 46 21.30 -3.48 19.69
C HIS A 46 21.94 -4.64 18.89
N SER A 47 22.01 -4.55 17.56
CA SER A 47 22.73 -5.51 16.72
C SER A 47 24.25 -5.39 16.81
N GLY A 48 24.78 -4.32 17.39
CA GLY A 48 26.21 -3.97 17.43
C GLY A 48 26.69 -3.14 16.23
N GLU A 49 25.80 -2.79 15.30
CA GLU A 49 26.15 -1.93 14.15
C GLU A 49 26.11 -0.45 14.53
N ALA A 50 26.96 0.36 13.88
CA ALA A 50 26.95 1.81 14.04
C ALA A 50 25.57 2.37 13.65
N TYR A 51 25.07 3.33 14.45
CA TYR A 51 23.71 3.84 14.29
C TYR A 51 23.45 4.43 12.89
N VAL A 52 24.47 5.07 12.32
CA VAL A 52 24.42 5.72 10.99
C VAL A 52 23.89 4.84 9.85
N PHE A 53 24.08 3.52 9.91
CA PHE A 53 23.57 2.62 8.86
C PHE A 53 22.04 2.56 8.81
N HIS A 54 21.36 2.85 9.93
CA HIS A 54 19.91 2.85 9.97
C HIS A 54 19.29 3.99 9.16
N PRO A 55 19.63 5.28 9.40
CA PRO A 55 19.14 6.37 8.58
C PRO A 55 19.46 6.21 7.08
N ILE A 56 20.65 5.72 6.72
CA ILE A 56 21.01 5.43 5.31
C ILE A 56 20.06 4.38 4.72
N SER A 57 19.76 3.32 5.46
CA SER A 57 18.87 2.26 4.99
C SER A 57 17.43 2.73 4.85
N VAL A 58 16.97 3.63 5.73
CA VAL A 58 15.65 4.28 5.61
C VAL A 58 15.62 5.18 4.39
N ALA A 59 16.63 6.03 4.20
CA ALA A 59 16.77 6.88 3.02
C ALA A 59 16.83 6.08 1.72
N MET A 60 17.50 4.92 1.70
CA MET A 60 17.52 4.02 0.55
C MET A 60 16.13 3.46 0.21
N ILE A 61 15.35 3.05 1.22
CA ILE A 61 13.95 2.61 0.99
C ILE A 61 13.15 3.74 0.32
N LEU A 62 13.34 4.99 0.74
CA LEU A 62 12.64 6.13 0.15
C LEU A 62 13.18 6.51 -1.25
N ALA A 63 14.47 6.34 -1.49
CA ALA A 63 15.10 6.55 -2.79
C ALA A 63 14.62 5.52 -3.83
N GLU A 64 14.42 4.26 -3.42
CA GLU A 64 13.78 3.24 -4.26
C GLU A 64 12.34 3.62 -4.65
N LEU A 65 11.66 4.43 -3.83
CA LEU A 65 10.34 5.01 -4.14
C LEU A 65 10.42 6.32 -4.94
N GLN A 66 11.63 6.77 -5.31
CA GLN A 66 11.92 8.01 -6.03
C GLN A 66 11.33 9.26 -5.37
N LEU A 67 11.41 9.34 -4.04
CA LEU A 67 10.96 10.52 -3.30
C LEU A 67 11.89 11.72 -3.47
N ASP A 68 11.32 12.89 -3.21
CA ASP A 68 11.98 14.19 -3.34
C ASP A 68 13.10 14.40 -2.30
N TYR A 69 13.93 15.40 -2.58
CA TYR A 69 15.03 15.83 -1.72
C TYR A 69 14.63 15.97 -0.24
N TYR A 70 13.47 16.59 0.02
CA TYR A 70 12.98 16.83 1.38
C TYR A 70 12.77 15.54 2.17
N CYS A 71 12.14 14.52 1.56
CA CYS A 71 11.93 13.23 2.21
C CYS A 71 13.25 12.50 2.48
N ILE A 72 14.19 12.53 1.52
CA ILE A 72 15.47 11.83 1.66
C ILE A 72 16.34 12.47 2.75
N ALA A 73 16.46 13.80 2.74
CA ALA A 73 17.19 14.54 3.76
C ALA A 73 16.56 14.34 5.15
N ALA A 74 15.23 14.45 5.26
CA ALA A 74 14.53 14.21 6.52
C ALA A 74 14.71 12.79 7.04
N ALA A 75 14.75 11.78 6.17
CA ALA A 75 14.99 10.40 6.57
C ALA A 75 16.40 10.15 7.11
N LEU A 76 17.42 10.87 6.61
CA LEU A 76 18.76 10.81 7.19
C LEU A 76 18.82 11.44 8.58
N LEU A 77 17.99 12.45 8.84
CA LEU A 77 17.99 13.25 10.07
C LEU A 77 16.89 12.85 11.09
N HIS A 78 16.04 11.86 10.77
CA HIS A 78 14.78 11.64 11.49
C HIS A 78 14.91 11.34 12.99
N ASP A 79 16.00 10.68 13.39
CA ASP A 79 16.30 10.33 14.78
C ASP A 79 17.28 11.29 15.45
N CYS A 80 17.77 12.31 14.72
CA CYS A 80 18.77 13.23 15.24
C CYS A 80 18.21 14.13 16.35
N ILE A 81 16.96 14.61 16.23
CA ILE A 81 16.37 15.51 17.23
C ILE A 81 16.10 14.79 18.56
N GLU A 82 15.74 13.50 18.53
CA GLU A 82 15.40 12.76 19.75
C GLU A 82 16.61 12.15 20.45
N ASP A 83 17.56 11.61 19.68
CA ASP A 83 18.66 10.81 20.22
C ASP A 83 19.98 11.59 20.34
N THR A 84 20.04 12.83 19.84
CA THR A 84 21.26 13.66 19.83
C THR A 84 21.01 15.08 20.35
N LEU A 85 22.04 15.92 20.32
CA LEU A 85 21.96 17.33 20.73
C LEU A 85 21.45 18.27 19.63
N LEU A 86 21.22 17.76 18.42
CA LEU A 86 20.78 18.57 17.29
C LEU A 86 19.40 19.16 17.52
N THR A 87 19.24 20.46 17.23
CA THR A 87 17.95 21.14 17.36
C THR A 87 17.27 21.37 16.01
N LYS A 88 15.97 21.66 16.07
CA LYS A 88 15.18 22.00 14.87
C LYS A 88 15.73 23.24 14.16
N GLU A 89 16.19 24.22 14.92
CA GLU A 89 16.73 25.48 14.39
C GLU A 89 17.99 25.23 13.57
N GLU A 90 18.88 24.36 14.03
CA GLU A 90 20.09 23.97 13.30
C GLU A 90 19.75 23.28 11.97
N ILE A 91 18.79 22.34 11.99
CA ILE A 91 18.32 21.67 10.76
C ILE A 91 17.66 22.65 9.79
N SER A 92 16.89 23.62 10.30
CA SER A 92 16.26 24.65 9.47
C SER A 92 17.29 25.57 8.80
N LEU A 93 18.34 25.95 9.52
CA LEU A 93 19.41 26.80 8.97
C LEU A 93 20.13 26.14 7.80
N ASP A 94 20.46 24.85 7.91
CA ASP A 94 21.26 24.14 6.91
C ASP A 94 20.42 23.56 5.75
N PHE A 95 19.20 23.09 6.02
CA PHE A 95 18.38 22.36 5.04
C PHE A 95 17.02 22.99 4.74
N GLY A 96 16.62 24.03 5.49
CA GLY A 96 15.38 24.77 5.33
C GLY A 96 14.24 24.30 6.24
N ASP A 97 13.25 25.17 6.42
CA ASP A 97 12.10 24.94 7.30
C ASP A 97 11.27 23.71 6.93
N GLU A 98 11.19 23.35 5.63
CA GLU A 98 10.46 22.17 5.20
C GLU A 98 11.09 20.87 5.74
N VAL A 99 12.41 20.72 5.64
CA VAL A 99 13.12 19.53 6.17
C VAL A 99 12.96 19.49 7.68
N ALA A 100 13.18 20.62 8.37
CA ALA A 100 13.05 20.71 9.81
C ALA A 100 11.64 20.36 10.30
N HIS A 101 10.60 20.79 9.59
CA HIS A 101 9.21 20.46 9.89
C HIS A 101 8.94 18.95 9.77
N ILE A 102 9.42 18.31 8.70
CA ILE A 102 9.24 16.87 8.49
C ILE A 102 9.98 16.07 9.55
N VAL A 103 11.25 16.42 9.84
CA VAL A 103 12.06 15.74 10.88
C VAL A 103 11.38 15.84 12.23
N GLU A 104 10.97 17.05 12.65
CA GLU A 104 10.24 17.25 13.90
C GLU A 104 8.94 16.43 13.95
N GLY A 105 8.22 16.36 12.82
CA GLY A 105 7.02 15.54 12.67
C GLY A 105 7.29 14.05 12.90
N VAL A 106 8.39 13.51 12.35
CA VAL A 106 8.77 12.10 12.51
C VAL A 106 9.20 11.82 13.95
N SER A 107 10.06 12.67 14.52
CA SER A 107 10.50 12.56 15.92
C SER A 107 9.32 12.47 16.88
N LYS A 108 8.32 13.34 16.76
CA LYS A 108 7.10 13.30 17.61
C LYS A 108 6.35 11.96 17.57
N LEU A 109 6.57 11.12 16.55
CA LEU A 109 5.98 9.80 16.42
C LEU A 109 6.84 8.66 17.01
N THR A 110 8.17 8.80 17.05
CA THR A 110 9.12 7.80 17.58
C THR A 110 9.14 7.75 19.10
N GLY A 111 9.08 8.90 19.80
CA GLY A 111 9.03 8.97 21.27
C GLY A 111 7.81 8.30 21.95
N LEU A 112 6.91 7.69 21.17
CA LEU A 112 5.65 7.09 21.61
C LEU A 112 5.67 5.56 21.71
N GLU A 113 6.73 4.89 21.27
CA GLU A 113 6.77 3.41 21.09
C GLU A 113 6.78 2.58 22.41
N PHE A 114 6.49 3.19 23.55
CA PHE A 114 6.55 2.54 24.85
C PHE A 114 5.19 2.51 25.57
N HIS A 115 4.81 1.29 25.99
CA HIS A 115 3.80 0.91 27.01
C HIS A 115 2.50 0.23 26.52
N SER A 116 2.07 -0.77 27.29
CA SER A 116 1.11 -1.83 26.96
C SER A 116 -0.37 -1.52 27.23
N ASN A 117 -0.73 -0.26 27.50
CA ASN A 117 -2.12 0.09 27.80
C ASN A 117 -2.87 0.44 26.52
N VAL A 118 -4.10 -0.06 26.37
CA VAL A 118 -4.99 0.18 25.22
C VAL A 118 -5.17 1.69 24.99
N ASP A 119 -5.31 2.48 26.06
CA ASP A 119 -5.40 3.95 26.00
C ASP A 119 -4.17 4.63 25.38
N LYS A 120 -2.96 4.14 25.70
CA LYS A 120 -1.72 4.69 25.15
C LYS A 120 -1.55 4.34 23.68
N GLN A 121 -1.91 3.12 23.29
CA GLN A 121 -1.96 2.72 21.88
C GLN A 121 -2.92 3.64 21.09
N ALA A 122 -4.02 4.04 21.73
CA ALA A 122 -5.01 4.94 21.15
C ALA A 122 -4.47 6.36 20.94
N GLN A 123 -3.81 6.90 21.95
CA GLN A 123 -3.19 8.21 21.87
C GLN A 123 -2.04 8.25 20.85
N ASN A 124 -1.22 7.20 20.79
CA ASN A 124 -0.14 7.10 19.82
C ASN A 124 -0.67 7.09 18.39
N PHE A 125 -1.74 6.33 18.18
CA PHE A 125 -2.39 6.24 16.90
C PHE A 125 -3.10 7.55 16.50
N ARG A 126 -3.71 8.26 17.45
CA ARG A 126 -4.23 9.63 17.23
C ARG A 126 -3.13 10.61 16.82
N LYS A 127 -1.97 10.58 17.48
CA LYS A 127 -0.81 11.42 17.13
C LYS A 127 -0.28 11.10 15.73
N LEU A 128 -0.20 9.81 15.40
CA LEU A 128 0.20 9.32 14.08
C LEU A 128 -0.72 9.86 12.98
N PHE A 129 -2.03 9.89 13.21
CA PHE A 129 -2.97 10.47 12.26
C PHE A 129 -2.90 11.99 12.16
N LEU A 130 -2.73 12.69 13.29
CA LEU A 130 -2.57 14.15 13.27
C LEU A 130 -1.33 14.57 12.47
N ALA A 131 -0.21 13.87 12.67
CA ALA A 131 1.01 14.08 11.90
C ALA A 131 0.77 13.84 10.40
N MET A 132 0.09 12.73 10.05
CA MET A 132 -0.25 12.40 8.66
C MET A 132 -1.20 13.43 8.01
N SER A 133 -2.11 14.02 8.78
CA SER A 133 -3.04 15.06 8.30
C SER A 133 -2.35 16.40 8.03
N THR A 134 -1.22 16.66 8.70
CA THR A 134 -0.44 17.88 8.53
C THR A 134 0.52 17.74 7.35
N ASP A 135 1.29 16.65 7.33
CA ASP A 135 2.18 16.32 6.21
C ASP A 135 2.33 14.79 6.09
N MET A 136 1.85 14.23 5.01
CA MET A 136 1.92 12.79 4.80
C MET A 136 3.36 12.28 4.58
N ARG A 137 4.32 13.14 4.18
CA ARG A 137 5.74 12.77 4.03
C ARG A 137 6.28 12.18 5.33
N VAL A 138 5.86 12.73 6.47
CA VAL A 138 6.16 12.22 7.82
C VAL A 138 5.74 10.75 7.96
N MET A 139 4.54 10.40 7.50
CA MET A 139 4.04 9.02 7.58
C MET A 139 4.80 8.08 6.65
N VAL A 140 5.17 8.54 5.45
CA VAL A 140 5.95 7.72 4.51
C VAL A 140 7.33 7.40 5.08
N ILE A 141 8.01 8.39 5.68
CA ILE A 141 9.28 8.19 6.38
C ILE A 141 9.09 7.21 7.55
N LYS A 142 8.03 7.38 8.36
CA LYS A 142 7.76 6.46 9.49
C LYS A 142 7.49 5.02 9.04
N LEU A 143 6.85 4.83 7.89
CA LEU A 143 6.66 3.48 7.31
C LEU A 143 7.97 2.86 6.83
N ALA A 144 8.87 3.67 6.26
CA ALA A 144 10.20 3.21 5.84
C ALA A 144 11.09 2.87 7.05
N ASP A 145 11.08 3.72 8.09
CA ASP A 145 11.69 3.42 9.39
C ASP A 145 11.15 2.09 9.94
N ARG A 146 9.83 1.95 10.04
CA ARG A 146 9.21 0.73 10.54
C ARG A 146 9.58 -0.51 9.70
N LEU A 147 9.67 -0.37 8.37
CA LEU A 147 10.11 -1.46 7.50
C LEU A 147 11.56 -1.88 7.81
N HIS A 148 12.47 -0.93 7.93
CA HIS A 148 13.85 -1.23 8.32
C HIS A 148 13.95 -1.89 9.71
N ASN A 149 13.17 -1.40 10.67
CA ASN A 149 13.08 -2.01 12.00
C ASN A 149 12.57 -3.45 11.94
N MET A 150 11.57 -3.74 11.11
CA MET A 150 11.08 -5.11 10.87
C MET A 150 12.13 -6.01 10.19
N ARG A 151 12.95 -5.48 9.28
CA ARG A 151 14.04 -6.24 8.62
C ARG A 151 15.13 -6.65 9.63
N THR A 152 15.42 -5.79 10.61
CA THR A 152 16.46 -6.01 11.63
C THR A 152 15.94 -6.64 12.94
N LEU A 153 14.64 -6.94 13.02
CA LEU A 153 13.94 -7.32 14.25
C LEU A 153 14.42 -8.65 14.90
N LYS A 154 15.11 -9.52 14.14
CA LYS A 154 15.55 -10.85 14.60
C LYS A 154 16.53 -10.82 15.78
N SER A 155 17.27 -9.72 15.97
CA SER A 155 18.22 -9.55 17.08
C SER A 155 17.53 -9.30 18.44
N MET A 156 16.25 -8.93 18.44
CA MET A 156 15.52 -8.61 19.67
C MET A 156 14.97 -9.85 20.38
N ARG A 157 14.59 -9.69 21.66
CA ARG A 157 13.85 -10.72 22.41
C ARG A 157 12.48 -11.01 21.78
N ARG A 158 12.05 -12.27 21.85
CA ARG A 158 10.85 -12.79 21.17
C ARG A 158 9.54 -12.07 21.53
N ASP A 159 9.40 -11.66 22.79
CA ASP A 159 8.27 -10.88 23.29
C ASP A 159 8.19 -9.50 22.62
N LYS A 160 9.35 -8.81 22.49
CA LYS A 160 9.45 -7.53 21.79
C LYS A 160 9.19 -7.69 20.29
N GLN A 161 9.72 -8.75 19.66
CA GLN A 161 9.45 -9.08 18.26
C GLN A 161 7.95 -9.25 17.99
N LEU A 162 7.24 -10.03 18.84
CA LEU A 162 5.81 -10.27 18.67
C LEU A 162 4.97 -9.02 18.86
N ARG A 163 5.36 -8.14 19.79
CA ARG A 163 4.69 -6.86 20.02
C ARG A 163 4.79 -5.96 18.80
N ILE A 164 6.01 -5.74 18.31
CA ILE A 164 6.30 -4.88 17.14
C ILE A 164 5.63 -5.46 15.89
N ALA A 165 5.67 -6.78 15.68
CA ALA A 165 5.02 -7.42 14.54
C ALA A 165 3.49 -7.31 14.57
N LYS A 166 2.85 -7.43 15.75
CA LYS A 166 1.40 -7.24 15.89
C LYS A 166 1.00 -5.80 15.60
N GLU A 167 1.68 -4.83 16.22
CA GLU A 167 1.47 -3.41 15.98
C GLU A 167 1.64 -3.07 14.49
N THR A 168 2.68 -3.60 13.85
CA THR A 168 2.95 -3.39 12.43
C THR A 168 1.83 -3.97 11.56
N ALA A 169 1.32 -5.16 11.89
CA ALA A 169 0.22 -5.79 11.16
C ALA A 169 -1.12 -5.05 11.32
N ASP A 170 -1.38 -4.50 12.51
CA ASP A 170 -2.65 -3.87 12.87
C ASP A 170 -2.73 -2.38 12.50
N ILE A 171 -1.59 -1.69 12.43
CA ILE A 171 -1.51 -0.23 12.21
C ILE A 171 -0.74 0.10 10.93
N HIS A 172 0.56 -0.22 10.89
CA HIS A 172 1.46 0.28 9.84
C HIS A 172 1.17 -0.33 8.45
N ALA A 173 0.97 -1.64 8.36
CA ALA A 173 0.66 -2.31 7.09
C ALA A 173 -0.69 -1.87 6.48
N PRO A 174 -1.77 -1.67 7.25
CA PRO A 174 -3.00 -1.04 6.76
C PRO A 174 -2.80 0.39 6.24
N ILE A 175 -2.02 1.22 6.93
CA ILE A 175 -1.74 2.59 6.49
C ILE A 175 -0.95 2.57 5.17
N ALA A 176 0.10 1.73 5.07
CA ALA A 176 0.83 1.54 3.81
C ALA A 176 -0.09 1.08 2.67
N ARG A 177 -1.12 0.28 2.95
CA ARG A 177 -2.13 -0.13 1.96
C ARG A 177 -2.97 1.05 1.47
N ARG A 178 -3.43 1.90 2.41
CA ARG A 178 -4.25 3.08 2.12
C ARG A 178 -3.47 4.12 1.31
N LEU A 179 -2.21 4.35 1.65
CA LEU A 179 -1.30 5.24 0.90
C LEU A 179 -0.84 4.65 -0.45
N GLY A 180 -1.25 3.43 -0.79
CA GLY A 180 -0.87 2.77 -2.05
C GLY A 180 0.58 2.28 -2.09
N LEU A 181 1.33 2.35 -0.99
CA LEU A 181 2.73 1.89 -0.85
C LEU A 181 2.81 0.36 -0.83
N ASN A 182 2.54 -0.25 -1.99
CA ASN A 182 2.35 -1.69 -2.09
C ASN A 182 3.65 -2.48 -1.85
N SER A 183 4.81 -1.97 -2.27
CA SER A 183 6.12 -2.58 -2.02
C SER A 183 6.37 -2.75 -0.51
N ILE A 184 6.31 -1.64 0.23
CA ILE A 184 6.43 -1.60 1.70
C ILE A 184 5.39 -2.51 2.35
N ARG A 185 4.11 -2.35 1.98
CA ARG A 185 3.01 -3.14 2.57
C ARG A 185 3.24 -4.64 2.44
N VAL A 186 3.58 -5.11 1.24
CA VAL A 186 3.78 -6.55 0.96
C VAL A 186 4.92 -7.10 1.82
N GLU A 187 5.99 -6.34 1.98
CA GLU A 187 7.13 -6.74 2.77
C GLU A 187 6.82 -6.76 4.26
N LEU A 188 6.21 -5.71 4.80
CA LEU A 188 5.72 -5.66 6.18
C LEU A 188 4.78 -6.84 6.48
N ASP A 189 3.79 -7.08 5.62
CA ASP A 189 2.84 -8.21 5.78
C ASP A 189 3.58 -9.56 5.86
N ASN A 190 4.66 -9.74 5.10
CA ASN A 190 5.46 -10.96 5.10
C ASN A 190 6.34 -11.08 6.34
N LEU A 191 7.05 -10.02 6.74
CA LEU A 191 7.88 -10.00 7.93
C LEU A 191 7.03 -10.24 9.18
N CYS A 192 5.87 -9.60 9.27
CA CYS A 192 4.90 -9.87 10.33
C CYS A 192 4.45 -11.33 10.34
N PHE A 193 4.18 -11.92 9.17
CA PHE A 193 3.76 -13.32 9.08
C PHE A 193 4.86 -14.30 9.50
N GLU A 194 6.12 -14.05 9.11
CA GLU A 194 7.29 -14.83 9.53
C GLU A 194 7.43 -14.81 11.06
N ILE A 195 7.29 -13.63 11.68
CA ILE A 195 7.46 -13.45 13.12
C ILE A 195 6.27 -14.02 13.89
N ILE A 196 5.03 -13.73 13.50
CA ILE A 196 3.83 -14.15 14.24
C ILE A 196 3.56 -15.65 14.08
N HIS A 197 3.83 -16.22 12.90
CA HIS A 197 3.53 -17.62 12.57
C HIS A 197 4.71 -18.34 11.87
N PRO A 198 5.86 -18.52 12.54
CA PRO A 198 7.10 -19.01 11.92
C PRO A 198 6.96 -20.40 11.29
N TYR A 199 6.31 -21.33 11.98
CA TYR A 199 6.08 -22.69 11.44
C TYR A 199 5.23 -22.67 10.17
N ARG A 200 4.15 -21.88 10.14
CA ARG A 200 3.28 -21.78 8.97
C ARG A 200 4.01 -21.11 7.81
N TYR A 201 4.79 -20.07 8.09
CA TYR A 201 5.65 -19.40 7.12
C TYR A 201 6.62 -20.38 6.46
N ASN A 202 7.33 -21.18 7.27
CA ASN A 202 8.32 -22.15 6.76
C ASN A 202 7.67 -23.23 5.89
N VAL A 203 6.54 -23.80 6.33
CA VAL A 203 5.80 -24.82 5.58
C VAL A 203 5.33 -24.27 4.24
N LEU A 204 4.68 -23.09 4.22
CA LEU A 204 4.18 -22.49 2.99
C LEU A 204 5.33 -22.11 2.06
N THR A 205 6.42 -21.54 2.59
CA THR A 205 7.59 -21.19 1.78
C THR A 205 8.21 -22.42 1.12
N HIS A 206 8.30 -23.54 1.85
CA HIS A 206 8.78 -24.80 1.28
C HIS A 206 7.85 -25.35 0.20
N GLN A 207 6.53 -25.35 0.45
CA GLN A 207 5.55 -25.83 -0.53
C GLN A 207 5.52 -24.98 -1.80
N ILE A 208 5.57 -23.66 -1.68
CA ILE A 208 5.63 -22.72 -2.81
C ILE A 208 6.90 -22.97 -3.62
N LYS A 209 8.06 -23.14 -2.97
CA LYS A 209 9.34 -23.43 -3.65
C LYS A 209 9.29 -24.76 -4.41
N LYS A 210 8.78 -25.83 -3.79
CA LYS A 210 8.65 -27.15 -4.42
C LYS A 210 7.75 -27.11 -5.66
N GLN A 211 6.59 -26.45 -5.56
CA GLN A 211 5.64 -26.37 -6.67
C GLN A 211 6.13 -25.45 -7.80
N CYS A 212 6.81 -24.34 -7.47
CA CYS A 212 7.46 -23.47 -8.46
C CYS A 212 8.60 -24.18 -9.20
N GLY A 213 9.43 -24.94 -8.49
CA GLY A 213 10.54 -25.69 -9.08
C GLY A 213 10.05 -26.68 -10.16
N ASN A 214 9.04 -27.48 -9.83
CA ASN A 214 8.49 -28.49 -10.74
C ASN A 214 7.78 -27.88 -11.97
N ARG A 215 7.31 -26.63 -11.89
CA ARG A 215 6.50 -25.99 -12.93
C ARG A 215 7.20 -24.80 -13.61
N LYS A 216 8.48 -24.55 -13.33
CA LYS A 216 9.22 -23.41 -13.89
C LYS A 216 9.22 -23.41 -15.43
N LYS A 217 9.41 -24.57 -16.06
CA LYS A 217 9.36 -24.70 -17.52
C LYS A 217 7.99 -24.31 -18.10
N VAL A 218 6.91 -24.73 -17.45
CA VAL A 218 5.53 -24.42 -17.87
C VAL A 218 5.25 -22.93 -17.71
N ILE A 219 5.69 -22.31 -16.62
CA ILE A 219 5.50 -20.88 -16.37
C ILE A 219 6.24 -20.04 -17.42
N ASN A 220 7.50 -20.39 -17.70
CA ASN A 220 8.28 -19.70 -18.73
C ASN A 220 7.64 -19.87 -20.11
N HIS A 221 7.16 -21.08 -20.44
CA HIS A 221 6.47 -21.32 -21.70
C HIS A 221 5.21 -20.46 -21.85
N ILE A 222 4.38 -20.36 -20.80
CA ILE A 222 3.19 -19.48 -20.80
C ILE A 222 3.60 -18.02 -20.98
N GLN A 223 4.66 -17.58 -20.29
CA GLN A 223 5.18 -16.22 -20.42
C GLN A 223 5.60 -15.91 -21.87
N ASP A 224 6.37 -16.81 -22.48
CA ASP A 224 6.86 -16.67 -23.85
C ASP A 224 5.70 -16.72 -24.86
N GLU A 225 4.70 -17.57 -24.63
CA GLU A 225 3.52 -17.69 -25.48
C GLU A 225 2.68 -16.40 -25.47
N ILE A 226 2.41 -15.85 -24.27
CA ILE A 226 1.71 -14.56 -24.13
C ILE A 226 2.53 -13.45 -24.79
N TYR A 227 3.85 -13.40 -24.57
CA TYR A 227 4.73 -12.39 -25.16
C TYR A 227 4.72 -12.43 -26.69
N ASN A 228 4.90 -13.62 -27.27
CA ASN A 228 4.91 -13.80 -28.72
C ASN A 228 3.57 -13.43 -29.34
N ARG A 229 2.45 -13.79 -28.70
CA ARG A 229 1.11 -13.47 -29.20
C ARG A 229 0.85 -11.96 -29.16
N LEU A 230 1.22 -11.27 -28.09
CA LEU A 230 1.08 -9.82 -27.99
C LEU A 230 1.93 -9.11 -29.06
N LYS A 231 3.16 -9.58 -29.29
CA LYS A 231 4.05 -9.02 -30.30
C LYS A 231 3.55 -9.22 -31.72
N GLN A 232 2.98 -10.39 -32.05
CA GLN A 232 2.39 -10.67 -33.37
C GLN A 232 1.23 -9.73 -33.71
N GLU A 233 0.45 -9.33 -32.70
CA GLU A 233 -0.72 -8.45 -32.85
C GLU A 233 -0.36 -6.96 -32.76
N GLY A 234 0.94 -6.62 -32.84
CA GLY A 234 1.43 -5.23 -32.95
C GLY A 234 1.79 -4.54 -31.64
N LEU A 235 1.74 -5.22 -30.49
CA LEU A 235 2.19 -4.66 -29.21
C LEU A 235 3.70 -4.91 -29.02
N ILE A 236 4.51 -3.93 -29.40
CA ILE A 236 5.99 -4.07 -29.44
C ILE A 236 6.64 -3.75 -28.09
N LYS A 237 6.11 -2.75 -27.36
CA LYS A 237 6.57 -2.37 -26.02
C LYS A 237 5.69 -3.03 -24.97
N VAL A 238 6.06 -4.26 -24.60
CA VAL A 238 5.35 -5.02 -23.56
C VAL A 238 6.38 -5.65 -22.63
N GLU A 239 6.21 -5.41 -21.33
CA GLU A 239 6.94 -6.13 -20.29
C GLU A 239 6.04 -7.18 -19.66
N ILE A 240 6.51 -8.44 -19.61
CA ILE A 240 5.78 -9.53 -18.96
C ILE A 240 6.61 -10.11 -17.83
N ASN A 241 6.14 -9.89 -16.61
CA ASN A 241 6.83 -10.36 -15.41
C ASN A 241 5.99 -11.41 -14.70
N GLY A 242 6.55 -12.61 -14.54
CA GLY A 242 5.99 -13.65 -13.69
C GLY A 242 6.00 -13.24 -12.21
N ARG A 243 4.84 -12.91 -11.65
CA ARG A 243 4.67 -12.54 -10.25
C ARG A 243 4.36 -13.76 -9.39
N ARG A 244 5.18 -13.97 -8.36
CA ARG A 244 4.93 -14.98 -7.33
C ARG A 244 4.13 -14.38 -6.19
N LYS A 245 3.05 -15.06 -5.77
CA LYS A 245 2.34 -14.67 -4.56
C LYS A 245 3.18 -14.97 -3.33
N GLN A 246 3.14 -14.02 -2.39
CA GLN A 246 3.88 -14.11 -1.15
C GLN A 246 3.19 -15.05 -0.14
N PRO A 247 3.93 -15.73 0.76
CA PRO A 247 3.37 -16.69 1.71
C PRO A 247 2.23 -16.13 2.56
N CYS A 248 2.36 -14.88 3.04
CA CYS A 248 1.33 -14.22 3.85
C CYS A 248 0.00 -14.07 3.07
N SER A 249 0.05 -13.69 1.80
CA SER A 249 -1.15 -13.52 0.96
C SER A 249 -1.87 -14.86 0.72
N ILE A 250 -1.10 -15.93 0.49
CA ILE A 250 -1.64 -17.28 0.33
C ILE A 250 -2.30 -17.74 1.64
N TYR A 251 -1.63 -17.55 2.77
CA TYR A 251 -2.16 -17.89 4.09
C TYR A 251 -3.47 -17.16 4.40
N LYS A 252 -3.52 -15.83 4.19
CA LYS A 252 -4.74 -15.03 4.37
C LYS A 252 -5.88 -15.57 3.51
N LYS A 253 -5.61 -15.92 2.24
CA LYS A 253 -6.63 -16.47 1.33
C LYS A 253 -7.11 -17.87 1.75
N MET A 254 -6.21 -18.74 2.19
CA MET A 254 -6.56 -20.06 2.71
C MET A 254 -7.44 -19.95 3.95
N LYS A 255 -7.11 -19.04 4.87
CA LYS A 255 -7.87 -18.81 6.11
C LYS A 255 -9.26 -18.23 5.81
N LEU A 256 -9.35 -17.17 5.01
CA LEU A 256 -10.61 -16.47 4.72
C LEU A 256 -11.60 -17.30 3.91
N LYS A 257 -11.10 -18.13 2.98
CA LYS A 257 -11.96 -18.93 2.08
C LYS A 257 -12.04 -20.40 2.49
N HIS A 258 -11.45 -20.77 3.63
CA HIS A 258 -11.35 -22.15 4.09
C HIS A 258 -10.80 -23.11 3.01
N LEU A 259 -9.80 -22.65 2.24
CA LEU A 259 -9.22 -23.40 1.13
C LEU A 259 -7.98 -24.18 1.55
N LYS A 260 -7.81 -25.38 1.00
CA LYS A 260 -6.53 -26.10 1.06
C LYS A 260 -5.52 -25.44 0.12
N PHE A 261 -4.22 -25.60 0.39
CA PHE A 261 -3.15 -25.04 -0.45
C PHE A 261 -3.29 -25.48 -1.93
N SER A 262 -3.69 -26.73 -2.18
CA SER A 262 -3.91 -27.28 -3.53
C SER A 262 -5.05 -26.60 -4.31
N GLN A 263 -5.98 -25.94 -3.61
CA GLN A 263 -7.14 -25.27 -4.19
C GLN A 263 -6.90 -23.77 -4.45
N VAL A 264 -5.71 -23.26 -4.10
CA VAL A 264 -5.34 -21.86 -4.37
C VAL A 264 -4.99 -21.73 -5.84
N LEU A 265 -6.01 -21.40 -6.64
CA LEU A 265 -5.95 -21.39 -8.12
C LEU A 265 -5.00 -20.32 -8.68
N ASP A 266 -4.81 -19.22 -7.96
CA ASP A 266 -4.11 -18.00 -8.41
C ASP A 266 -2.67 -17.91 -7.89
N MET A 267 -1.98 -19.05 -7.74
CA MET A 267 -0.59 -19.03 -7.27
C MET A 267 0.35 -18.37 -8.29
N TYR A 268 0.02 -18.51 -9.58
CA TYR A 268 0.76 -17.91 -10.69
C TYR A 268 0.01 -16.69 -11.19
N ALA A 269 0.68 -15.54 -11.12
CA ALA A 269 0.20 -14.32 -11.71
C ALA A 269 1.21 -13.83 -12.75
N PHE A 270 0.73 -13.35 -13.88
CA PHE A 270 1.53 -12.65 -14.88
C PHE A 270 1.13 -11.19 -14.87
N ARG A 271 2.12 -10.31 -14.84
CA ARG A 271 1.91 -8.88 -14.98
C ARG A 271 2.33 -8.48 -16.38
N VAL A 272 1.41 -7.90 -17.13
CA VAL A 272 1.64 -7.34 -18.47
C VAL A 272 1.59 -5.82 -18.33
N VAL A 273 2.70 -5.17 -18.63
CA VAL A 273 2.82 -3.71 -18.63
C VAL A 273 2.90 -3.24 -20.08
N VAL A 274 2.04 -2.30 -20.43
CA VAL A 274 1.92 -1.72 -21.78
C VAL A 274 2.03 -0.19 -21.70
N ASN A 275 2.07 0.50 -22.84
CA ASN A 275 2.28 1.96 -22.81
C ASN A 275 1.04 2.72 -22.34
N ASP A 276 -0.15 2.36 -22.86
CA ASP A 276 -1.36 3.14 -22.68
C ASP A 276 -2.58 2.29 -22.28
N VAL A 277 -3.70 2.97 -22.00
CA VAL A 277 -4.94 2.33 -21.58
C VAL A 277 -5.60 1.54 -22.71
N ALA A 278 -5.53 2.02 -23.96
CA ALA A 278 -6.12 1.33 -25.10
C ALA A 278 -5.44 -0.04 -25.33
N GLN A 279 -4.12 -0.07 -25.24
CA GLN A 279 -3.30 -1.27 -25.29
C GLN A 279 -3.60 -2.23 -24.14
N CYS A 280 -4.07 -1.75 -22.97
CA CYS A 280 -4.49 -2.66 -21.89
C CYS A 280 -5.68 -3.52 -22.32
N TYR A 281 -6.69 -2.92 -22.95
CA TYR A 281 -7.86 -3.64 -23.44
C TYR A 281 -7.55 -4.48 -24.69
N GLN A 282 -6.66 -4.01 -25.57
CA GLN A 282 -6.17 -4.82 -26.69
C GLN A 282 -5.45 -6.08 -26.17
N ALA A 283 -4.53 -5.92 -25.20
CA ALA A 283 -3.84 -7.02 -24.57
C ALA A 283 -4.81 -7.98 -23.87
N LEU A 284 -5.86 -7.48 -23.22
CA LEU A 284 -6.92 -8.31 -22.63
C LEU A 284 -7.58 -9.22 -23.68
N GLY A 285 -7.98 -8.66 -24.82
CA GLY A 285 -8.60 -9.42 -25.92
C GLY A 285 -7.66 -10.49 -26.48
N ILE A 286 -6.39 -10.16 -26.68
CA ILE A 286 -5.36 -11.10 -27.16
C ILE A 286 -5.18 -12.26 -26.16
N VAL A 287 -5.10 -11.93 -24.87
CA VAL A 287 -4.94 -12.91 -23.80
C VAL A 287 -6.17 -13.83 -23.66
N HIS A 288 -7.39 -13.30 -23.83
CA HIS A 288 -8.63 -14.10 -23.83
C HIS A 288 -8.76 -15.01 -25.06
N ASN A 289 -8.17 -14.62 -26.18
CA ASN A 289 -8.10 -15.47 -27.38
C ASN A 289 -7.10 -16.61 -27.19
N LEU A 290 -6.00 -16.36 -26.47
CA LEU A 290 -4.99 -17.38 -26.16
C LEU A 290 -5.49 -18.40 -25.13
N TYR A 291 -6.09 -17.93 -24.04
CA TYR A 291 -6.60 -18.79 -22.97
C TYR A 291 -8.02 -18.41 -22.56
N LYS A 292 -8.85 -19.44 -22.35
CA LYS A 292 -10.27 -19.24 -22.01
C LYS A 292 -10.42 -18.55 -20.65
N PRO A 293 -11.13 -17.41 -20.56
CA PRO A 293 -11.37 -16.73 -19.29
C PRO A 293 -12.39 -17.49 -18.43
N LEU A 294 -12.19 -17.44 -17.11
CA LEU A 294 -13.12 -18.01 -16.14
C LEU A 294 -14.26 -17.02 -15.86
N PRO A 295 -15.55 -17.39 -16.06
CA PRO A 295 -16.67 -16.48 -15.85
C PRO A 295 -16.71 -15.90 -14.42
N GLY A 296 -17.03 -14.61 -14.30
CA GLY A 296 -17.12 -13.91 -13.02
C GLY A 296 -15.77 -13.67 -12.31
N LYS A 297 -14.63 -13.93 -12.96
CA LYS A 297 -13.28 -13.65 -12.44
C LYS A 297 -12.53 -12.56 -13.20
N PHE A 298 -13.22 -11.82 -14.07
CA PHE A 298 -12.72 -10.59 -14.65
C PHE A 298 -13.04 -9.41 -13.71
N LYS A 299 -12.09 -8.50 -13.54
CA LYS A 299 -12.28 -7.25 -12.80
C LYS A 299 -11.57 -6.12 -13.54
N ASP A 300 -12.31 -5.07 -13.83
CA ASP A 300 -11.80 -3.88 -14.47
C ASP A 300 -11.51 -2.80 -13.42
N TYR A 301 -10.29 -2.77 -12.89
CA TYR A 301 -9.88 -1.68 -11.98
C TYR A 301 -9.37 -0.44 -12.72
N VAL A 302 -9.40 -0.43 -14.06
CA VAL A 302 -9.06 0.77 -14.84
C VAL A 302 -10.26 1.70 -14.87
N ALA A 303 -11.43 1.16 -15.22
CA ALA A 303 -12.70 1.87 -15.18
C ALA A 303 -13.17 2.10 -13.74
N LEU A 304 -12.86 1.17 -12.82
CA LEU A 304 -13.20 1.27 -11.39
C LEU A 304 -11.94 1.18 -10.51
N PRO A 305 -11.17 2.28 -10.40
CA PRO A 305 -10.00 2.33 -9.52
C PRO A 305 -10.38 2.00 -8.08
N LYS A 306 -9.44 1.42 -7.33
CA LYS A 306 -9.63 1.25 -5.87
C LYS A 306 -9.44 2.58 -5.15
N SER A 307 -9.88 2.64 -3.88
CA SER A 307 -9.70 3.81 -3.01
C SER A 307 -8.25 4.30 -2.89
N ASN A 308 -7.28 3.41 -3.00
CA ASN A 308 -5.85 3.75 -2.95
C ASN A 308 -5.24 4.11 -4.32
N GLY A 309 -6.07 4.41 -5.34
CA GLY A 309 -5.64 4.74 -6.69
C GLY A 309 -5.18 3.56 -7.53
N TYR A 310 -5.29 2.33 -7.03
CA TYR A 310 -4.84 1.15 -7.78
C TYR A 310 -5.67 0.91 -9.04
N GLN A 311 -5.00 0.82 -10.18
CA GLN A 311 -5.59 0.56 -11.50
C GLN A 311 -4.90 -0.61 -12.20
N SER A 312 -5.70 -1.57 -12.69
CA SER A 312 -5.26 -2.71 -13.51
C SER A 312 -6.46 -3.56 -13.95
N LEU A 313 -6.39 -4.17 -15.13
CA LEU A 313 -7.33 -5.21 -15.56
C LEU A 313 -6.87 -6.55 -14.99
N HIS A 314 -7.76 -7.23 -14.25
CA HIS A 314 -7.49 -8.55 -13.69
C HIS A 314 -8.37 -9.58 -14.37
N THR A 315 -7.77 -10.67 -14.84
CA THR A 315 -8.51 -11.80 -15.40
C THR A 315 -7.90 -13.12 -14.95
N VAL A 316 -8.74 -14.11 -14.70
CA VAL A 316 -8.29 -15.49 -14.39
C VAL A 316 -8.64 -16.37 -15.57
N LEU A 317 -7.66 -17.06 -16.11
CA LEU A 317 -7.78 -17.87 -17.32
C LEU A 317 -7.45 -19.33 -17.02
N PHE A 318 -7.97 -20.20 -17.87
CA PHE A 318 -7.64 -21.62 -17.88
C PHE A 318 -6.44 -21.86 -18.80
N GLY A 319 -5.26 -22.00 -18.19
CA GLY A 319 -4.00 -22.25 -18.87
C GLY A 319 -3.74 -23.75 -19.13
N PRO A 320 -2.57 -24.08 -19.68
CA PRO A 320 -2.21 -25.46 -20.01
C PRO A 320 -2.11 -26.33 -18.74
N ASN A 321 -2.29 -27.65 -18.90
CA ASN A 321 -2.20 -28.63 -17.81
C ASN A 321 -3.18 -28.41 -16.64
N LYS A 322 -4.37 -27.85 -16.92
CA LYS A 322 -5.42 -27.55 -15.92
C LYS A 322 -4.95 -26.58 -14.82
N ILE A 323 -4.03 -25.68 -15.16
CA ILE A 323 -3.54 -24.65 -14.25
C ILE A 323 -4.35 -23.37 -14.49
N PHE A 324 -4.80 -22.74 -13.41
CA PHE A 324 -5.37 -21.41 -13.49
C PHE A 324 -4.25 -20.38 -13.43
N ILE A 325 -4.35 -19.36 -14.28
CA ILE A 325 -3.38 -18.27 -14.39
C ILE A 325 -4.12 -16.95 -14.21
N GLU A 326 -3.61 -16.11 -13.31
CA GLU A 326 -4.10 -14.74 -13.15
C GLU A 326 -3.25 -13.82 -14.03
N VAL A 327 -3.87 -13.02 -14.89
CA VAL A 327 -3.17 -12.01 -15.69
C VAL A 327 -3.63 -10.63 -15.24
N GLN A 328 -2.65 -9.79 -14.91
CA GLN A 328 -2.81 -8.40 -14.50
C GLN A 328 -2.25 -7.52 -15.61
N ILE A 329 -3.09 -6.72 -16.24
CA ILE A 329 -2.71 -5.84 -17.35
C ILE A 329 -2.83 -4.40 -16.89
N ARG A 330 -1.85 -3.56 -17.16
CA ARG A 330 -1.86 -2.13 -16.79
C ARG A 330 -0.85 -1.34 -17.61
N SER A 331 -1.01 -0.01 -17.67
CA SER A 331 -0.01 0.86 -18.30
C SER A 331 1.23 1.05 -17.44
N GLU A 332 2.29 1.65 -17.99
CA GLU A 332 3.48 2.08 -17.24
C GLU A 332 3.12 3.08 -16.12
N GLU A 333 2.30 4.10 -16.42
CA GLU A 333 1.79 5.07 -15.42
C GLU A 333 1.02 4.35 -14.30
N MET A 334 0.12 3.44 -14.65
CA MET A 334 -0.63 2.65 -13.67
C MET A 334 0.29 1.70 -12.88
N HIS A 335 1.36 1.18 -13.50
CA HIS A 335 2.35 0.37 -12.82
C HIS A 335 3.08 1.20 -11.77
N PHE A 336 3.52 2.39 -12.13
CA PHE A 336 4.21 3.33 -11.24
C PHE A 336 3.31 3.67 -10.04
N ILE A 337 2.07 4.13 -10.29
CA ILE A 337 1.09 4.43 -9.23
C ILE A 337 0.80 3.19 -8.35
N SER A 338 0.73 2.00 -8.94
CA SER A 338 0.42 0.78 -8.17
C SER A 338 1.53 0.29 -7.24
N GLU A 339 2.80 0.62 -7.52
CA GLU A 339 3.93 0.23 -6.66
C GLU A 339 4.26 1.34 -5.65
N TYR A 340 4.25 2.59 -6.12
CA TYR A 340 4.68 3.76 -5.36
C TYR A 340 3.53 4.51 -4.70
N GLY A 341 2.28 4.27 -5.09
CA GLY A 341 1.11 4.87 -4.47
C GLY A 341 1.18 6.38 -4.46
N ILE A 342 1.07 6.96 -3.27
CA ILE A 342 1.17 8.41 -3.11
C ILE A 342 2.56 8.98 -3.39
N ALA A 343 3.61 8.16 -3.32
CA ALA A 343 4.96 8.57 -3.69
C ALA A 343 5.06 9.01 -5.15
N ALA A 344 4.29 8.36 -6.03
CA ALA A 344 4.22 8.72 -7.44
C ALA A 344 3.71 10.16 -7.67
N HIS A 345 2.89 10.69 -6.76
CA HIS A 345 2.31 12.03 -6.90
C HIS A 345 3.31 13.16 -6.70
N TRP A 346 4.30 12.99 -5.83
CA TRP A 346 5.33 14.02 -5.62
C TRP A 346 6.27 14.13 -6.82
N HIS A 347 6.49 13.03 -7.54
CA HIS A 347 7.25 13.04 -8.78
C HIS A 347 6.59 13.89 -9.88
N TYR A 348 5.25 13.86 -9.97
CA TYR A 348 4.50 14.59 -11.02
C TYR A 348 4.08 16.02 -10.63
N LYS A 349 4.35 16.47 -9.40
CA LYS A 349 3.98 17.84 -8.96
C LYS A 349 4.76 18.94 -9.70
N SER A 350 5.77 18.60 -10.52
CA SER A 350 6.43 19.54 -11.42
C SER A 350 5.63 19.84 -12.70
N ASP A 351 4.67 19.00 -13.10
CA ASP A 351 3.83 19.20 -14.30
C ASP A 351 2.35 19.36 -13.92
N SER A 352 1.82 20.53 -14.22
CA SER A 352 0.46 20.98 -13.91
C SER A 352 -0.68 20.01 -14.33
N ASN A 353 -1.75 19.97 -13.51
CA ASN A 353 -3.14 19.56 -13.82
C ASN A 353 -3.58 18.07 -13.79
N LYS A 354 -3.08 17.22 -12.88
CA LYS A 354 -3.76 15.94 -12.56
C LYS A 354 -4.05 15.79 -11.06
N SER A 355 -5.21 16.28 -10.62
CA SER A 355 -5.67 16.32 -9.21
C SER A 355 -6.59 15.16 -8.78
N SER A 356 -6.94 14.23 -9.68
CA SER A 356 -8.02 13.26 -9.42
C SER A 356 -7.64 12.09 -8.51
N SER A 357 -6.38 11.64 -8.47
CA SER A 357 -5.98 10.46 -7.69
C SER A 357 -5.64 10.74 -6.21
N LEU A 358 -5.40 11.99 -5.83
CA LEU A 358 -5.30 12.39 -4.41
C LEU A 358 -6.68 12.52 -3.73
N ALA A 359 -7.76 12.58 -4.50
CA ALA A 359 -9.12 12.75 -3.95
C ALA A 359 -9.49 11.61 -2.98
N GLY A 360 -9.14 10.36 -3.29
CA GLY A 360 -9.44 9.22 -2.41
C GLY A 360 -8.72 9.29 -1.06
N VAL A 361 -7.45 9.68 -1.05
CA VAL A 361 -6.65 9.82 0.18
C VAL A 361 -7.05 11.08 0.96
N ASN A 362 -7.33 12.19 0.28
CA ASN A 362 -7.77 13.43 0.91
C ASN A 362 -9.19 13.30 1.50
N ASN A 363 -10.10 12.61 0.82
CA ASN A 363 -11.44 12.32 1.35
C ASN A 363 -11.36 11.42 2.58
N TRP A 364 -10.48 10.41 2.54
CA TRP A 364 -10.21 9.55 3.69
C TRP A 364 -9.67 10.37 4.88
N LEU A 365 -8.65 11.21 4.66
CA LEU A 365 -8.12 12.12 5.68
C LEU A 365 -9.19 13.06 6.24
N GLY A 366 -10.04 13.63 5.38
CA GLY A 366 -11.17 14.47 5.79
C GLY A 366 -12.14 13.71 6.70
N SER A 367 -12.57 12.51 6.29
CA SER A 367 -13.47 11.68 7.08
C SER A 367 -12.88 11.29 8.45
N LEU A 368 -11.56 11.07 8.52
CA LEU A 368 -10.87 10.78 9.78
C LEU A 368 -10.76 12.01 10.69
N LEU A 369 -10.57 13.21 10.13
CA LEU A 369 -10.59 14.47 10.89
C LEU A 369 -11.98 14.73 11.45
N ASP A 370 -13.04 14.46 10.69
CA ASP A 370 -14.42 14.57 11.14
C ASP A 370 -14.72 13.58 12.27
N ILE A 371 -14.26 12.33 12.15
CA ILE A 371 -14.34 11.33 13.23
C ILE A 371 -13.60 11.83 14.47
N GLN A 372 -12.41 12.42 14.32
CA GLN A 372 -11.66 12.96 15.47
C GLN A 372 -12.41 14.10 16.16
N GLN A 373 -13.06 14.99 15.41
CA GLN A 373 -13.84 16.11 15.99
C GLN A 373 -15.10 15.63 16.71
N ASN A 374 -15.68 14.51 16.26
CA ASN A 374 -16.95 13.98 16.77
C ASN A 374 -16.79 12.84 17.79
N SER A 375 -15.64 12.17 17.84
CA SER A 375 -15.34 11.09 18.79
C SER A 375 -14.96 11.62 20.18
N GLY A 376 -15.59 11.09 21.23
CA GLY A 376 -15.34 11.52 22.61
C GLY A 376 -14.05 10.96 23.18
N THR A 377 -13.82 9.64 23.01
CA THR A 377 -12.68 8.93 23.62
C THR A 377 -11.67 8.42 22.58
N SER A 378 -10.40 8.31 22.96
CA SER A 378 -9.35 7.81 22.04
C SER A 378 -9.56 6.33 21.67
N ILE A 379 -10.22 5.54 22.52
CA ILE A 379 -10.55 4.13 22.24
C ILE A 379 -11.64 4.03 21.17
N GLU A 380 -12.71 4.80 21.26
CA GLU A 380 -13.75 4.85 20.21
C GLU A 380 -13.15 5.25 18.86
N PHE A 381 -12.29 6.29 18.87
CA PHE A 381 -11.53 6.69 17.70
C PHE A 381 -10.72 5.53 17.10
N LEU A 382 -10.02 4.74 17.93
CA LEU A 382 -9.27 3.56 17.47
C LEU A 382 -10.14 2.49 16.81
N GLU A 383 -11.33 2.22 17.35
CA GLU A 383 -12.20 1.18 16.82
C GLU A 383 -12.86 1.61 15.50
N GLU A 384 -13.32 2.86 15.43
CA GLU A 384 -13.91 3.46 14.23
C GLU A 384 -12.88 3.55 13.09
N THR A 385 -11.69 4.07 13.39
CA THR A 385 -10.59 4.17 12.42
C THR A 385 -10.05 2.81 11.97
N LYS A 386 -9.99 1.80 12.83
CA LYS A 386 -9.62 0.43 12.40
C LYS A 386 -10.63 -0.10 11.40
N THR A 387 -11.91 0.11 11.65
CA THR A 387 -12.96 -0.30 10.71
C THR A 387 -12.76 0.36 9.34
N ASP A 388 -12.42 1.64 9.34
CA ASP A 388 -12.11 2.40 8.13
C ASP A 388 -10.71 2.13 7.53
N LEU A 389 -9.76 1.54 8.26
CA LEU A 389 -8.48 1.07 7.70
C LEU A 389 -8.61 -0.27 6.94
N PHE A 390 -9.70 -1.01 7.17
CA PHE A 390 -9.96 -2.32 6.60
C PHE A 390 -11.30 -2.44 5.84
N PRO A 391 -11.69 -1.51 4.95
CA PRO A 391 -12.88 -1.77 4.16
C PRO A 391 -12.58 -2.89 3.19
N SER A 392 -13.34 -3.97 3.29
CA SER A 392 -13.79 -4.58 2.05
C SER A 392 -14.71 -3.55 1.39
N GLU A 393 -14.76 -3.48 0.06
CA GLU A 393 -15.56 -2.45 -0.64
C GLU A 393 -16.67 -3.13 -1.44
N VAL A 394 -17.80 -2.45 -1.58
CA VAL A 394 -18.88 -2.83 -2.48
C VAL A 394 -19.16 -1.72 -3.48
N PHE A 395 -19.24 -2.09 -4.77
CA PHE A 395 -19.56 -1.18 -5.86
C PHE A 395 -21.01 -1.38 -6.28
N VAL A 396 -21.83 -0.34 -6.18
CA VAL A 396 -23.25 -0.39 -6.52
C VAL A 396 -23.58 0.65 -7.58
N PHE A 397 -24.60 0.38 -8.39
CA PHE A 397 -25.01 1.23 -9.50
C PHE A 397 -26.23 2.08 -9.12
N THR A 398 -26.27 3.32 -9.59
CA THR A 398 -27.50 4.10 -9.67
C THR A 398 -28.36 3.61 -10.85
N PRO A 399 -29.66 3.93 -10.90
CA PRO A 399 -30.51 3.60 -12.05
C PRO A 399 -30.06 4.28 -13.34
N GLN A 400 -29.32 5.40 -13.23
CA GLN A 400 -28.73 6.14 -14.34
C GLN A 400 -27.42 5.51 -14.84
N GLY A 401 -26.88 4.52 -14.13
CA GLY A 401 -25.64 3.83 -14.49
C GLY A 401 -24.37 4.38 -13.82
N ASP A 402 -24.49 5.38 -12.96
CA ASP A 402 -23.37 5.88 -12.17
C ASP A 402 -22.96 4.86 -11.11
N ILE A 403 -21.67 4.81 -10.79
CA ILE A 403 -21.12 3.81 -9.88
C ILE A 403 -20.76 4.50 -8.57
N ILE A 404 -21.32 4.00 -7.48
CA ILE A 404 -21.07 4.48 -6.13
C ILE A 404 -20.32 3.41 -5.36
N GLN A 405 -19.21 3.82 -4.77
CA GLN A 405 -18.35 2.98 -3.94
C GLN A 405 -18.74 3.16 -2.48
N LEU A 406 -18.99 2.04 -1.80
CA LEU A 406 -19.36 2.01 -0.38
C LEU A 406 -18.51 1.00 0.40
N PRO A 407 -18.34 1.19 1.72
CA PRO A 407 -17.78 0.17 2.60
C PRO A 407 -18.56 -1.16 2.56
N TYR A 408 -17.87 -2.26 2.82
CA TYR A 408 -18.49 -3.59 2.91
C TYR A 408 -19.41 -3.66 4.10
N LYS A 409 -20.58 -4.28 3.86
CA LYS A 409 -21.76 -4.24 4.74
C LYS A 409 -22.48 -2.90 4.81
N SER A 410 -22.16 -1.94 3.93
CA SER A 410 -23.03 -0.79 3.76
C SER A 410 -24.43 -1.23 3.38
N THR A 411 -25.39 -0.54 3.94
CA THR A 411 -26.81 -0.76 3.77
C THR A 411 -27.38 0.14 2.69
N VAL A 412 -28.63 -0.09 2.33
CA VAL A 412 -29.35 0.78 1.39
C VAL A 412 -29.48 2.21 1.91
N LEU A 413 -29.52 2.40 3.24
CA LEU A 413 -29.51 3.72 3.87
C LEU A 413 -28.21 4.48 3.62
N ASP A 414 -27.07 3.78 3.78
CA ASP A 414 -25.76 4.38 3.57
C ASP A 414 -25.61 4.84 2.11
N PHE A 415 -26.11 4.06 1.15
CA PHE A 415 -26.20 4.47 -0.25
C PHE A 415 -27.03 5.75 -0.43
N ALA A 416 -28.17 5.88 0.25
CA ALA A 416 -29.02 7.06 0.14
C ALA A 416 -28.37 8.34 0.65
N TYR A 417 -27.66 8.28 1.79
CA TYR A 417 -26.90 9.41 2.31
C TYR A 417 -25.67 9.73 1.45
N MET A 418 -25.03 8.70 0.87
CA MET A 418 -23.90 8.89 -0.04
C MET A 418 -24.29 9.61 -1.33
N VAL A 419 -25.49 9.34 -1.87
CA VAL A 419 -25.98 10.06 -3.05
C VAL A 419 -26.25 11.53 -2.70
N HIS A 420 -27.02 11.78 -1.64
CA HIS A 420 -27.28 13.14 -1.14
C HIS A 420 -27.99 13.08 0.23
N THR A 421 -27.63 13.97 1.16
CA THR A 421 -28.25 14.05 2.50
C THR A 421 -29.78 14.15 2.46
N ASN A 422 -30.33 15.02 1.59
CA ASN A 422 -31.78 15.12 1.37
C ASN A 422 -32.45 13.84 0.84
N ILE A 423 -31.75 13.00 0.06
CA ILE A 423 -32.28 11.73 -0.43
C ILE A 423 -32.32 10.72 0.70
N GLY A 424 -31.26 10.65 1.52
CA GLY A 424 -31.24 9.87 2.76
C GLY A 424 -32.39 10.23 3.70
N ASN A 425 -32.56 11.53 3.99
CA ASN A 425 -33.61 12.01 4.90
C ASN A 425 -35.05 11.76 4.40
N ARG A 426 -35.26 11.70 3.08
CA ARG A 426 -36.59 11.53 2.45
C ARG A 426 -36.87 10.12 1.95
N MET A 427 -35.96 9.18 2.20
CA MET A 427 -36.07 7.79 1.78
C MET A 427 -37.27 7.12 2.45
N VAL A 428 -38.14 6.49 1.66
CA VAL A 428 -39.27 5.68 2.19
C VAL A 428 -39.12 4.22 1.82
N ARG A 429 -38.69 3.94 0.60
CA ARG A 429 -38.47 2.59 0.10
C ARG A 429 -37.24 2.54 -0.77
N ALA A 430 -36.73 1.35 -0.99
CA ALA A 430 -35.71 1.10 -1.99
C ALA A 430 -35.95 -0.19 -2.74
N LYS A 431 -35.40 -0.24 -3.94
CA LYS A 431 -35.26 -1.46 -4.72
C LYS A 431 -33.79 -1.76 -4.95
N VAL A 432 -33.44 -3.03 -4.85
CA VAL A 432 -32.14 -3.59 -5.20
C VAL A 432 -32.37 -4.54 -6.35
N ASP A 433 -31.73 -4.30 -7.50
CA ASP A 433 -31.92 -5.06 -8.74
C ASP A 433 -33.40 -5.15 -9.16
N GLN A 434 -34.13 -4.04 -9.04
CA GLN A 434 -35.59 -3.92 -9.28
C GLN A 434 -36.48 -4.67 -8.29
N ILE A 435 -35.92 -5.33 -7.28
CA ILE A 435 -36.67 -6.05 -6.24
C ILE A 435 -36.77 -5.18 -4.99
N ALA A 436 -37.96 -5.06 -4.40
CA ALA A 436 -38.15 -4.31 -3.16
C ALA A 436 -37.28 -4.89 -2.03
N ALA A 437 -36.48 -4.04 -1.39
CA ALA A 437 -35.56 -4.44 -0.34
C ALA A 437 -35.76 -3.59 0.93
N PRO A 438 -35.61 -4.17 2.13
CA PRO A 438 -35.52 -3.42 3.37
C PRO A 438 -34.37 -2.39 3.36
N ILE A 439 -34.56 -1.27 4.05
CA ILE A 439 -33.56 -0.19 4.16
C ILE A 439 -32.26 -0.69 4.83
N SER A 440 -32.37 -1.65 5.74
CA SER A 440 -31.25 -2.29 6.45
C SER A 440 -30.54 -3.39 5.65
N SER A 441 -30.92 -3.64 4.40
CA SER A 441 -30.32 -4.71 3.61
C SER A 441 -28.88 -4.37 3.26
N GLU A 442 -27.95 -5.30 3.55
CA GLU A 442 -26.55 -5.18 3.15
C GLU A 442 -26.40 -5.27 1.63
N LEU A 443 -25.63 -4.35 1.06
CA LEU A 443 -25.38 -4.23 -0.37
C LEU A 443 -24.27 -5.18 -0.83
N LYS A 444 -24.39 -5.69 -2.05
CA LYS A 444 -23.39 -6.51 -2.72
C LYS A 444 -22.86 -5.77 -3.95
N SER A 445 -21.61 -6.07 -4.31
CA SER A 445 -21.02 -5.50 -5.53
C SER A 445 -21.79 -5.96 -6.76
N GLY A 446 -22.08 -5.02 -7.67
CA GLY A 446 -22.76 -5.28 -8.93
C GLY A 446 -24.26 -5.01 -8.93
N GLN A 447 -24.83 -4.61 -7.79
CA GLN A 447 -26.27 -4.38 -7.66
C GLN A 447 -26.67 -2.96 -8.07
N THR A 448 -27.85 -2.82 -8.66
CA THR A 448 -28.46 -1.53 -8.99
C THR A 448 -29.45 -1.11 -7.92
N ILE A 449 -29.26 0.07 -7.35
CA ILE A 449 -30.03 0.57 -6.21
C ILE A 449 -30.90 1.75 -6.63
N GLU A 450 -32.21 1.61 -6.47
CA GLU A 450 -33.18 2.67 -6.72
C GLU A 450 -33.78 3.12 -5.39
N ILE A 451 -33.63 4.41 -5.06
CA ILE A 451 -34.22 5.00 -3.86
C ILE A 451 -35.52 5.70 -4.22
N ILE A 452 -36.58 5.36 -3.50
CA ILE A 452 -37.88 6.00 -3.64
C ILE A 452 -38.03 7.01 -2.50
N THR A 453 -37.95 8.29 -2.85
CA THR A 453 -38.10 9.41 -1.91
C THR A 453 -39.52 9.95 -1.91
N ASN A 454 -40.01 10.40 -0.76
CA ASN A 454 -41.27 11.15 -0.69
C ASN A 454 -41.02 12.65 -0.88
N LYS A 455 -41.68 13.28 -1.86
CA LYS A 455 -41.56 14.71 -2.14
C LYS A 455 -42.22 15.61 -1.09
N LYS A 456 -43.04 15.06 -0.18
CA LYS A 456 -43.81 15.80 0.83
C LYS A 456 -43.25 15.74 2.26
N ALA A 457 -42.05 15.19 2.45
CA ALA A 457 -41.38 15.11 3.77
C ALA A 457 -40.41 16.27 3.99
#